data_AF-A0AAE3CG47-F1
#
_entry.id   AF-A0AAE3CG47-F1
#
_cell.length_a   1.000
_cell.length_b   1.000
_cell.length_c   1.000
_cell.angle_alpha   90.00
_cell.angle_beta   90.00
_cell.angle_gamma   90.00
#
_symmetry.space_group_name_H-M   'P 1'
#
loop_
_entity.id
_entity.type
_entity.pdbx_description
1 polymer ?
#
loop_
_entity_poly.entity_id
_entity_poly.type
_entity_poly.pdbx_seq_one_letter_code
_entity_poly.pdbx_strand_id
1 'polypeptide(L)' 'AQVLDYNDKPIPGLYAAGNVTAAVSGGGYPSSGITIGAGICFGYIAAREITKK' A
#
# COMPACT_ATOMS: atom_id res chain seq x y z
N ALA A 1 4.96 -0.71 1.34
CA ALA A 1 3.57 -0.85 1.82
C ALA A 1 3.44 -0.66 3.33
N GLN A 2 4.46 -0.11 4.00
CA GLN A 2 4.43 0.14 5.44
C GLN A 2 3.63 1.42 5.72
N VAL A 3 2.80 1.40 6.76
CA VAL A 3 1.99 2.56 7.16
C VAL A 3 2.87 3.62 7.78
N LEU A 4 2.57 4.89 7.50
CA LEU A 4 3.24 6.04 8.09
C LEU A 4 2.41 6.64 9.24
N ASP A 5 3.09 7.15 10.26
CA ASP A 5 2.47 7.99 11.30
C ASP A 5 2.29 9.43 10.81
N TYR A 6 1.85 10.31 11.72
CA TYR A 6 1.60 11.72 11.43
C TYR A 6 2.88 12.56 11.17
N ASN A 7 4.07 12.00 11.42
CA ASN A 7 5.37 12.63 11.18
C ASN A 7 6.10 11.99 9.98
N ASP A 8 5.36 11.30 9.10
CA ASP A 8 5.90 10.53 7.96
C ASP A 8 6.91 9.44 8.37
N LYS A 9 6.83 8.93 9.61
CA LYS A 9 7.67 7.83 10.07
C LYS A 9 6.97 6.49 9.86
N PRO A 10 7.66 5.46 9.33
CA PRO A 10 7.08 4.13 9.21
C PRO A 10 6.74 3.55 10.60
N ILE A 11 5.51 3.07 10.76
CA ILE A 11 5.07 2.37 11.96
C ILE A 11 5.57 0.92 11.88
N PRO A 12 6.43 0.45 12.80
CA PRO A 12 6.99 -0.89 12.75
C PRO A 12 5.90 -1.97 12.78
N GLY A 13 5.97 -2.92 11.85
CA GLY A 13 5.05 -4.06 11.79
C GLY A 13 3.66 -3.77 11.21
N LEU A 14 3.33 -2.52 10.91
CA LEU A 14 2.02 -2.14 10.35
C LEU A 14 2.10 -1.92 8.84
N TYR A 15 1.30 -2.66 8.09
CA TYR A 15 1.24 -2.62 6.63
C TYR A 15 -0.21 -2.48 6.15
N ALA A 16 -0.38 -1.85 4.99
CA ALA A 16 -1.69 -1.64 4.38
C ALA A 16 -1.61 -1.75 2.86
N ALA A 17 -2.68 -2.25 2.23
CA ALA A 17 -2.80 -2.37 0.79
C ALA A 17 -4.26 -2.26 0.34
N GLY A 18 -4.49 -1.78 -0.89
CA GLY A 18 -5.83 -1.62 -1.46
C GLY A 18 -6.56 -0.39 -0.93
N ASN A 19 -7.89 -0.45 -0.87
CA ASN A 19 -8.77 0.72 -0.62
C ASN A 19 -8.60 1.37 0.76
N VAL A 20 -7.95 0.69 1.71
CA VAL A 20 -7.62 1.27 3.02
C VAL A 20 -6.45 2.26 2.96
N THR A 21 -5.68 2.25 1.87
CA THR A 21 -4.55 3.17 1.64
C THR A 21 -4.98 4.39 0.84
N ALA A 22 -4.19 5.47 0.94
CA ALA A 22 -4.32 6.59 0.01
C ALA A 22 -4.12 6.10 -1.43
N ALA A 23 -5.01 6.51 -2.34
CA ALA A 23 -4.96 6.10 -3.73
C ALA A 23 -3.67 6.61 -4.40
N VAL A 24 -2.88 5.70 -4.96
CA VAL A 24 -1.66 6.07 -5.71
C VAL A 24 -1.94 6.90 -6.96
N SER A 25 -3.17 6.84 -7.47
CA SER A 25 -3.65 7.67 -8.58
C SER A 25 -4.12 9.07 -8.16
N GLY A 26 -4.06 9.40 -6.87
CA GLY A 26 -4.64 10.62 -6.33
C GLY A 26 -6.16 10.68 -6.56
N GLY A 27 -6.67 11.83 -6.99
CA GLY A 27 -8.10 12.03 -7.26
C GLY A 27 -8.62 11.44 -8.59
N GLY A 28 -7.75 10.80 -9.39
CA GLY A 28 -8.10 10.29 -10.72
C GLY A 28 -8.29 8.77 -10.77
N TYR A 29 -8.94 8.31 -11.84
CA TYR A 29 -9.07 6.89 -12.19
C TYR A 29 -8.41 6.62 -13.56
N PRO A 30 -7.07 6.42 -13.60
CA PRO A 30 -6.29 6.47 -14.83
C PRO A 30 -6.52 5.29 -15.78
N SER A 31 -7.03 4.16 -15.30
CA SER A 31 -7.34 2.98 -16.11
C SER A 31 -8.28 2.03 -15.37
N SER A 32 -9.00 1.19 -16.13
CA SER A 32 -9.77 0.08 -15.57
C SER A 32 -8.84 -0.90 -14.85
N GLY A 33 -9.10 -1.16 -13.58
CA GLY A 33 -8.32 -2.11 -12.77
C GLY A 33 -7.17 -1.50 -11.97
N ILE A 34 -6.96 -0.19 -12.01
CA ILE A 34 -5.92 0.49 -11.21
C ILE A 34 -6.00 0.13 -9.72
N THR A 35 -7.22 0.07 -9.17
CA THR A 35 -7.48 -0.29 -7.77
C THR A 35 -7.04 -1.71 -7.43
N ILE A 36 -7.43 -2.68 -8.25
CA ILE A 36 -7.13 -4.10 -8.03
C ILE A 36 -5.64 -4.35 -8.24
N GLY A 37 -5.07 -3.82 -9.33
CA GLY A 37 -3.65 -3.95 -9.64
C GLY A 37 -2.77 -3.36 -8.55
N ALA A 38 -3.07 -2.15 -8.07
CA ALA A 38 -2.35 -1.55 -6.95
C ALA A 38 -2.50 -2.39 -5.67
N GLY A 39 -3.72 -2.86 -5.35
CA GLY A 39 -3.97 -3.71 -4.20
C GLY A 39 -3.12 -4.99 -4.20
N ILE A 40 -3.05 -5.70 -5.33
CA ILE A 40 -2.24 -6.92 -5.48
C ILE A 40 -0.75 -6.59 -5.35
N CYS A 41 -0.25 -5.57 -6.05
CA CYS A 41 1.16 -5.18 -6.02
C CYS A 41 1.61 -4.82 -4.61
N PHE A 42 0.87 -3.96 -3.91
CA PHE A 42 1.25 -3.54 -2.55
C PHE A 42 1.03 -4.64 -1.52
N GLY A 43 0.03 -5.52 -1.70
CA GLY A 43 -0.15 -6.71 -0.87
C GLY A 43 1.04 -7.67 -0.98
N TYR A 44 1.52 -7.92 -2.20
CA TYR A 44 2.74 -8.72 -2.44
C TYR A 44 3.97 -8.09 -1.78
N ILE A 45 4.17 -6.78 -1.93
CA ILE A 45 5.28 -6.06 -1.28
C ILE A 45 5.18 -6.18 0.24
N ALA A 46 3.99 -5.97 0.83
CA ALA A 46 3.79 -6.11 2.27
C ALA A 46 4.17 -7.50 2.77
N ALA A 47 3.67 -8.57 2.13
CA ALA A 47 3.98 -9.94 2.51
C ALA A 47 5.49 -10.26 2.39
N ARG A 48 6.14 -9.76 1.34
CA ARG A 48 7.59 -9.92 1.16
C ARG A 48 8.38 -9.21 2.26
N GLU A 49 8.01 -8.00 2.66
CA GLU A 49 8.67 -7.31 3.77
C GLU A 49 8.41 -8.00 5.12
N ILE A 50 7.18 -8.46 5.38
CA ILE A 50 6.81 -9.19 6.61
C ILE A 50 7.65 -10.46 6.79
N THR A 51 8.02 -11.13 5.69
CA THR A 51 8.70 -12.43 5.72
C THR A 51 10.22 -12.35 5.54
N LYS A 52 10.78 -11.16 5.27
CA LYS A 52 12.24 -10.98 5.28
C LYS A 52 12.77 -11.21 6.69
N LYS A 53 13.67 -12.19 6.82
CA LYS A 53 14.46 -12.45 8.03
C LYS A 53 15.67 -11.53 8.05
#